data_AF-A0A497K471-F1
#
_entry.id   AF-A0A497K471-F1
#
_cell.length_a   1.000
_cell.length_b   1.000
_cell.length_c   1.000
_cell.angle_alpha   90.00
_cell.angle_beta   90.00
_cell.angle_gamma   90.00
#
_symmetry.space_group_name_H-M   'P 1'
#
loop_
_entity.id
_entity.type
_entity.pdbx_description
1 polymer ?
#
loop_
_entity_poly.entity_id
_entity_poly.type
_entity_poly.pdbx_seq_one_letter_code
_entity_poly.pdbx_strand_id
1 'polypeptide(L)' 'MSVWHGDLKKRKPTGGKKRAYRKKLKFETGSFPTET' A
#
# COMPACT_ATOMS: atom_id res chain seq x y z
N MET A 1 -10.62 -8.69 -1.47
CA MET A 1 -9.50 -7.82 -1.94
C MET A 1 -9.16 -6.83 -0.82
N SER A 2 -7.94 -6.74 -0.31
CA SER A 2 -7.63 -5.73 0.73
C SER A 2 -7.00 -4.50 0.07
N VAL A 3 -7.71 -3.36 0.11
CA VAL A 3 -7.18 -2.08 -0.38
C VAL A 3 -6.15 -1.57 0.62
N TRP A 4 -4.98 -1.16 0.13
CA TRP A 4 -3.87 -0.68 0.96
C TRP A 4 -3.25 0.58 0.36
N HIS A 5 -3.14 1.65 1.14
CA HIS A 5 -2.64 2.94 0.65
C HIS A 5 -1.15 3.17 0.87
N GLY A 6 -0.48 2.30 1.64
CA GLY A 6 0.94 2.44 1.95
C GLY A 6 1.88 2.18 0.75
N ASP A 7 2.93 2.99 0.64
CA ASP A 7 3.93 2.92 -0.43
C ASP A 7 5.06 1.91 -0.20
N LEU A 8 5.07 1.26 0.97
CA LEU A 8 6.17 0.42 1.44
C LEU A 8 6.46 -0.76 0.51
N LYS A 9 5.43 -1.26 -0.18
CA LYS A 9 5.53 -2.35 -1.17
C LYS A 9 5.62 -1.85 -2.62
N LYS A 10 5.40 -0.56 -2.87
CA LYS A 10 5.53 0.03 -4.21
C LYS A 10 7.01 0.08 -4.61
N ARG A 11 7.29 0.14 -5.91
CA ARG A 11 8.66 0.34 -6.41
C ARG A 11 9.12 1.78 -6.17
N LYS A 12 10.44 1.99 -6.26
CA LYS A 12 11.03 3.33 -6.32
C LYS A 12 10.71 3.97 -7.69
N PRO A 13 10.75 5.30 -7.82
CA PRO A 13 10.63 5.97 -9.11
C PRO A 13 11.65 5.47 -10.15
N THR A 14 12.85 5.10 -9.70
CA THR A 14 13.91 4.50 -10.54
C THR A 14 13.69 3.02 -10.88
N GLY A 15 12.56 2.43 -10.49
CA GLY A 15 12.24 1.02 -10.77
C GLY A 15 12.80 0.00 -9.77
N GLY A 16 13.71 0.41 -8.88
CA GLY A 16 14.25 -0.46 -7.83
C GLY A 16 13.20 -0.92 -6.81
N LYS A 17 13.41 -2.11 -6.22
CA LYS A 17 12.53 -2.65 -5.16
C LYS A 17 12.72 -1.86 -3.85
N LYS A 18 11.64 -1.42 -3.20
CA LYS A 18 11.67 -0.88 -1.84
C LYS A 18 11.73 -2.02 -0.82
N ARG A 19 12.49 -1.85 0.27
CA ARG A 19 12.53 -2.80 1.39
C ARG A 19 11.35 -2.53 2.32
N ALA A 20 10.50 -3.52 2.49
CA ALA A 20 9.43 -3.47 3.48
C ALA A 20 9.99 -3.75 4.88
N TYR A 21 10.28 -2.69 5.66
CA TYR A 21 10.89 -2.81 6.98
C TYR A 21 9.89 -2.98 8.13
N ARG A 22 8.61 -2.70 7.90
CA ARG A 22 7.55 -2.77 8.91
C ARG A 22 6.34 -3.54 8.41
N LYS A 23 5.50 -3.94 9.37
CA LYS A 23 4.19 -4.53 9.10
C LYS A 23 3.20 -3.46 8.63
N LYS A 24 2.08 -3.96 8.11
CA LYS A 24 0.88 -3.20 7.78
C LYS A 24 0.31 -2.54 9.06
N LEU A 25 -0.08 -1.27 8.98
CA LEU A 25 -0.68 -0.49 10.08
C LEU A 25 -2.16 -0.20 9.84
N LYS A 26 -2.98 -0.22 10.88
CA LYS A 26 -4.46 -0.11 10.76
C LYS A 26 -4.92 1.14 10.00
N PHE A 27 -4.19 2.26 10.08
CA PHE A 27 -4.56 3.50 9.39
C PHE A 27 -4.27 3.49 7.87
N GLU A 28 -3.58 2.49 7.33
CA GLU A 28 -3.25 2.38 5.89
C GLU A 28 -4.24 1.48 5.12
N THR A 29 -5.19 0.86 5.82
CA THR A 29 -6.27 0.10 5.17
C THR A 29 -7.20 1.05 4.43
N GLY A 30 -7.46 0.76 3.15
CA GLY A 30 -8.53 1.42 2.40
C GLY A 30 -9.85 0.66 2.50
N SER A 31 -10.94 1.35 2.18
CA SER A 31 -12.26 0.74 1.97
C SER A 31 -12.47 0.46 0.49
N PHE A 32 -13.42 -0.43 0.19
CA PHE A 32 -13.85 -0.64 -1.18
C PHE A 32 -14.59 0.59 -1.70
N PRO A 33 -14.40 0.96 -2.99
CA PRO A 33 -15.23 1.98 -3.60
C PRO A 33 -16.68 1.50 -3.66
N THR A 34 -17.62 2.40 -3.40
CA THR A 34 -19.05 2.17 -3.62
C THR A 34 -19.40 2.71 -5.00
N GLU A 35 -19.88 1.84 -5.89
CA GLU A 35 -20.43 2.25 -7.18
C GLU A 35 -21.77 2.94 -6.94
N THR A 36 -21.94 4.14 -7.49
CA THR A 36 -23.11 5.01 -7.32
C THR A 36 -23.74 5.28 -8.68
#